data_AF-A0A8V5GXG8-F1
#
_entry.id   AF-A0A8V5GXG8-F1
#
_cell.length_a   1.000
_cell.length_b   1.000
_cell.length_c   1.000
_cell.angle_alpha   90.00
_cell.angle_beta   90.00
_cell.angle_gamma   90.00
#
_symmetry.space_group_name_H-M   'P 1'
#
loop_
_entity.id
_entity.type
_entity.pdbx_description
1 polymer ?
#
loop_
_entity_poly.entity_id
_entity_poly.type
_entity_poly.pdbx_seq_one_letter_code
_entity_poly.pdbx_strand_id
1 'polypeptide(L)'
;WFCPRRVPPPDQSAPAAPCDGHTQDTNSFFMCRRLRALGVRVARISVVPDDVEAIAGEVSSFASRFTFVLTSGGIGPTHDDVTFEAVARAFGEQIAPHPELVALVHRLFGATDAQRPEMKLARVPASSRLNYGVGSAFEYPLVSVRNVYIFPGIPALMERALDGFAHLFRSEQTRFHSRAIYVAADEVLIAPALDRVNAAFQGRVSLGSYPDWASNYYRVKLMLDSESEQDLEEAHRFLMEELPPGVVVPLVTDCIAPAATEVYGLAESGSALGHKVAAALRTIEEALERYSLAQLCVGFNGGKDCTALLHLVHAAVERYPAWGRRRGSHGLQAGLWIPGLWSPCVMDLSTDGTQRGRRSCRFSTSASCLPSPRWSTSSRPRCRGAGGEGQAVG
;
A
#
# COMPACT_ATOMS: atom_id res chain seq x y z
N TRP A 1 -8.91 -18.83 0.31
CA TRP A 1 -10.25 -18.78 -0.29
C TRP A 1 -10.75 -17.36 -0.12
N PHE A 2 -11.19 -16.65 -1.17
CA PHE A 2 -11.68 -15.28 -1.01
C PHE A 2 -12.91 -14.93 -1.87
N CYS A 3 -13.91 -14.31 -1.23
CA CYS A 3 -15.07 -13.62 -1.83
C CYS A 3 -15.30 -12.25 -1.12
N PRO A 4 -15.00 -11.10 -1.76
CA PRO A 4 -15.33 -9.78 -1.24
C PRO A 4 -16.79 -9.40 -1.54
N ARG A 5 -17.49 -8.77 -0.58
CA ARG A 5 -18.68 -7.97 -0.89
C ARG A 5 -18.64 -6.58 -0.26
N ARG A 6 -19.22 -5.63 -1.00
CA ARG A 6 -19.76 -4.36 -0.50
C ARG A 6 -21.23 -4.57 -0.15
N VAL A 7 -21.71 -3.91 0.91
CA VAL A 7 -23.13 -3.88 1.28
C VAL A 7 -23.93 -3.17 0.18
N PRO A 8 -24.93 -3.82 -0.48
CA PRO A 8 -25.79 -3.13 -1.42
C PRO A 8 -26.94 -2.39 -0.69
N PRO A 9 -27.50 -1.32 -1.28
CA PRO A 9 -28.70 -0.66 -0.77
C PRO A 9 -29.95 -1.58 -0.88
N PRO A 10 -31.04 -1.28 -0.14
CA PRO A 10 -32.06 -2.28 0.25
C PRO A 10 -33.00 -2.82 -0.85
N ASP A 11 -32.77 -2.54 -2.14
CA ASP A 11 -33.83 -2.70 -3.15
C ASP A 11 -33.42 -3.42 -4.46
N GLN A 12 -32.35 -4.22 -4.47
CA GLN A 12 -32.03 -5.02 -5.67
C GLN A 12 -31.52 -6.43 -5.33
N SER A 13 -32.25 -7.43 -5.77
CA SER A 13 -31.81 -8.82 -5.87
C SER A 13 -30.77 -8.95 -6.99
N ALA A 14 -29.49 -8.85 -6.66
CA ALA A 14 -28.40 -9.12 -7.60
C ALA A 14 -28.00 -10.61 -7.54
N PRO A 15 -27.76 -11.28 -8.69
CA PRO A 15 -27.27 -12.66 -8.72
C PRO A 15 -25.83 -12.73 -8.15
N ALA A 16 -25.48 -13.92 -7.62
CA ALA A 16 -24.16 -14.23 -7.09
C ALA A 16 -23.05 -13.87 -8.08
N ALA A 17 -22.04 -13.10 -7.65
CA ALA A 17 -20.97 -12.66 -8.54
C ALA A 17 -19.64 -12.46 -7.79
N PRO A 18 -18.67 -13.39 -7.96
CA PRO A 18 -17.29 -13.16 -7.53
C PRO A 18 -16.21 -13.36 -8.62
N CYS A 19 -16.52 -14.02 -9.74
CA CYS A 19 -15.56 -14.26 -10.84
C CYS A 19 -15.71 -13.26 -12.00
N ASP A 20 -16.50 -12.20 -11.82
CA ASP A 20 -16.84 -11.22 -12.85
C ASP A 20 -15.84 -10.04 -12.96
N GLY A 21 -14.90 -9.94 -12.01
CA GLY A 21 -13.88 -8.88 -11.97
C GLY A 21 -14.39 -7.54 -11.44
N HIS A 22 -15.56 -7.48 -10.78
CA HIS A 22 -16.10 -6.22 -10.25
C HIS A 22 -15.37 -5.67 -9.02
N THR A 23 -14.74 -6.56 -8.24
CA THR A 23 -13.97 -6.16 -7.06
C THR A 23 -12.57 -6.77 -7.12
N GLN A 24 -11.55 -5.94 -6.95
CA GLN A 24 -10.17 -6.40 -6.84
C GLN A 24 -9.98 -7.15 -5.51
N ASP A 25 -9.38 -8.34 -5.56
CA ASP A 25 -9.02 -9.09 -4.36
C ASP A 25 -7.82 -8.44 -3.65
N THR A 26 -8.10 -7.71 -2.57
CA THR A 26 -7.09 -7.16 -1.66
C THR A 26 -6.81 -8.05 -0.46
N ASN A 27 -7.71 -8.99 -0.16
CA ASN A 27 -7.64 -9.78 1.05
C ASN A 27 -6.56 -10.85 0.94
N SER A 28 -6.48 -11.55 -0.19
CA SER A 28 -5.43 -12.55 -0.38
C SER A 28 -4.03 -11.93 -0.29
N PHE A 29 -3.84 -10.72 -0.85
CA PHE A 29 -2.59 -9.96 -0.73
C PHE A 29 -2.25 -9.67 0.74
N PHE A 30 -3.20 -9.12 1.50
CA PHE A 30 -2.99 -8.83 2.92
C PHE A 30 -2.68 -10.10 3.72
N MET A 31 -3.47 -11.17 3.52
CA MET A 31 -3.30 -12.44 4.22
C MET A 31 -1.93 -13.05 3.92
N CYS A 32 -1.49 -13.05 2.67
CA CYS A 32 -0.17 -13.57 2.29
C CYS A 32 0.96 -12.80 2.99
N ARG A 33 0.90 -11.46 2.96
CA ARG A 33 1.89 -10.62 3.62
C ARG A 33 1.91 -10.86 5.13
N ARG A 34 0.73 -10.96 5.73
CA ARG A 34 0.59 -11.11 7.18
C ARG A 34 1.00 -12.51 7.66
N LEU A 35 0.57 -13.56 6.98
CA LEU A 35 0.95 -14.95 7.27
C LEU A 35 2.46 -15.15 7.12
N ARG A 36 3.08 -14.55 6.09
CA ARG A 36 4.54 -14.52 5.95
C ARG A 36 5.21 -13.89 7.18
N ALA A 37 4.73 -12.75 7.65
CA ALA A 37 5.24 -12.12 8.87
C ALA A 37 5.04 -12.98 10.15
N LEU A 38 4.11 -13.94 10.12
CA LEU A 38 3.87 -14.90 11.20
C LEU A 38 4.64 -16.22 11.04
N GLY A 39 5.50 -16.34 10.02
CA GLY A 39 6.25 -17.57 9.77
C GLY A 39 5.46 -18.66 9.06
N VAL A 40 4.32 -18.33 8.42
CA VAL A 40 3.49 -19.28 7.69
C VAL A 40 3.73 -19.15 6.19
N ARG A 41 4.11 -20.27 5.56
CA ARG A 41 4.26 -20.36 4.11
C ARG A 41 2.91 -20.56 3.42
N VAL A 42 2.52 -19.62 2.58
CA VAL A 42 1.32 -19.77 1.73
C VAL A 42 1.70 -20.57 0.49
N ALA A 43 1.10 -21.75 0.32
CA ALA A 43 1.39 -22.66 -0.79
C ALA A 43 0.42 -22.50 -1.98
N ARG A 44 -0.83 -22.13 -1.72
CA ARG A 44 -1.87 -22.03 -2.76
C ARG A 44 -2.96 -21.04 -2.36
N ILE A 45 -3.46 -20.33 -3.35
CA ILE A 45 -4.66 -19.49 -3.28
C ILE A 45 -5.66 -20.05 -4.29
N SER A 46 -6.93 -20.13 -3.89
CA SER A 46 -8.04 -20.55 -4.73
C SER A 46 -9.17 -19.53 -4.58
N VAL A 47 -9.74 -19.13 -5.71
CA VAL A 47 -10.90 -18.23 -5.83
C VAL A 47 -12.00 -19.06 -6.47
N VAL A 48 -13.17 -19.07 -5.85
CA VAL A 48 -14.23 -20.04 -6.13
C VAL A 48 -15.56 -19.28 -6.01
N PRO A 49 -16.58 -19.59 -6.84
CA PRO A 49 -17.89 -18.97 -6.75
C PRO A 49 -18.60 -19.31 -5.42
N ASP A 50 -19.63 -18.53 -5.09
CA ASP A 50 -20.53 -18.77 -3.95
C ASP A 50 -21.49 -19.96 -4.22
N ASP A 51 -20.91 -21.15 -4.44
CA ASP A 51 -21.61 -22.41 -4.69
C ASP A 51 -21.15 -23.49 -3.70
N VAL A 52 -22.09 -24.02 -2.91
CA VAL A 52 -21.82 -24.94 -1.80
C VAL A 52 -20.92 -26.11 -2.19
N GLU A 53 -21.17 -26.76 -3.32
CA GLU A 53 -20.41 -27.95 -3.75
C GLU A 53 -19.00 -27.56 -4.23
N ALA A 54 -18.87 -26.44 -4.95
CA ALA A 54 -17.57 -25.91 -5.37
C ALA A 54 -16.69 -25.52 -4.16
N ILE A 55 -17.26 -24.81 -3.18
CA ILE A 55 -16.55 -24.49 -1.93
C ILE A 55 -16.16 -25.79 -1.21
N ALA A 56 -17.11 -26.73 -1.05
CA ALA A 56 -16.91 -27.94 -0.28
C ALA A 56 -15.80 -28.85 -0.86
N GLY A 57 -15.77 -28.98 -2.19
CA GLY A 57 -14.72 -29.74 -2.89
C GLY A 57 -13.32 -29.15 -2.67
N GLU A 58 -13.17 -27.83 -2.77
CA GLU A 58 -11.90 -27.14 -2.54
C GLU A 58 -11.48 -27.20 -1.07
N VAL A 59 -12.41 -26.99 -0.14
CA VAL A 59 -12.14 -27.11 1.31
C VAL A 59 -11.69 -28.53 1.65
N SER A 60 -12.39 -29.55 1.17
CA SER A 60 -12.03 -30.96 1.43
C SER A 60 -10.64 -31.30 0.86
N SER A 61 -10.37 -30.89 -0.38
CA SER A 61 -9.07 -31.04 -1.03
C SER A 61 -7.95 -30.37 -0.23
N PHE A 62 -8.16 -29.12 0.20
CA PHE A 62 -7.14 -28.35 0.90
C PHE A 62 -6.93 -28.85 2.34
N ALA A 63 -8.01 -29.20 3.04
CA ALA A 63 -7.96 -29.68 4.41
C ALA A 63 -7.12 -30.95 4.54
N SER A 64 -7.10 -31.80 3.51
CA SER A 64 -6.28 -33.02 3.48
C SER A 64 -4.79 -32.78 3.18
N ARG A 65 -4.42 -31.62 2.61
CA ARG A 65 -3.07 -31.35 2.06
C ARG A 65 -2.29 -30.29 2.82
N PHE A 66 -2.98 -29.43 3.57
CA PHE A 66 -2.37 -28.27 4.21
C PHE A 66 -2.64 -28.23 5.71
N THR A 67 -1.70 -27.68 6.47
CA THR A 67 -1.83 -27.52 7.93
C THR A 67 -2.92 -26.53 8.30
N PHE A 68 -3.09 -25.47 7.51
CA PHE A 68 -4.09 -24.43 7.71
C PHE A 68 -4.81 -24.15 6.40
N VAL A 69 -6.14 -24.07 6.46
CA VAL A 69 -6.98 -23.61 5.36
C VAL A 69 -7.72 -22.38 5.83
N LEU A 70 -7.45 -21.23 5.19
CA LEU A 70 -8.12 -19.98 5.54
C LEU A 70 -9.08 -19.60 4.42
N THR A 71 -10.32 -19.33 4.81
CA THR A 71 -11.35 -18.75 3.93
C THR A 71 -11.64 -17.32 4.34
N SER A 72 -12.08 -16.49 3.40
CA SER A 72 -12.55 -15.14 3.67
C SER A 72 -13.75 -14.87 2.76
N GLY A 73 -14.89 -14.50 3.34
CA GLY A 73 -16.14 -14.27 2.62
C GLY A 73 -17.19 -15.35 2.80
N GLY A 74 -18.43 -15.01 2.42
CA GLY A 74 -19.59 -15.90 2.45
C GLY A 74 -20.09 -16.28 3.86
N ILE A 75 -19.89 -15.42 4.86
CA ILE A 75 -20.36 -15.64 6.24
C ILE A 75 -21.45 -14.67 6.69
N GLY A 76 -21.93 -13.77 5.82
CA GLY A 76 -22.99 -12.81 6.16
C GLY A 76 -24.39 -13.44 6.26
N PRO A 77 -25.42 -12.60 6.50
CA PRO A 77 -26.80 -13.05 6.64
C PRO A 77 -27.51 -13.30 5.30
N THR A 78 -26.87 -13.03 4.16
CA THR A 78 -27.52 -13.07 2.84
C THR A 78 -27.56 -14.48 2.27
N HIS A 79 -28.38 -14.70 1.23
CA HIS A 79 -28.62 -16.03 0.68
C HIS A 79 -27.38 -16.64 0.02
N ASP A 80 -26.51 -15.80 -0.55
CA ASP A 80 -25.25 -16.18 -1.18
C ASP A 80 -24.11 -16.42 -0.18
N ASP A 81 -24.29 -16.09 1.10
CA ASP A 81 -23.31 -16.37 2.15
C ASP A 81 -23.32 -17.86 2.54
N VAL A 82 -22.72 -18.73 1.74
CA VAL A 82 -22.86 -20.19 1.89
C VAL A 82 -21.62 -20.90 2.46
N THR A 83 -20.66 -20.16 3.03
CA THR A 83 -19.37 -20.73 3.46
C THR A 83 -19.52 -21.68 4.64
N PHE A 84 -20.41 -21.42 5.60
CA PHE A 84 -20.64 -22.36 6.72
C PHE A 84 -21.30 -23.65 6.23
N GLU A 85 -22.27 -23.54 5.32
CA GLU A 85 -22.95 -24.66 4.66
C GLU A 85 -21.97 -25.54 3.91
N ALA A 86 -21.09 -24.91 3.12
CA ALA A 86 -20.06 -25.59 2.38
C ALA A 86 -19.03 -26.29 3.27
N VAL A 87 -18.58 -25.65 4.35
CA VAL A 87 -17.62 -26.28 5.28
C VAL A 87 -18.27 -27.47 5.99
N ALA A 88 -19.54 -27.37 6.38
CA ALA A 88 -20.30 -28.51 6.91
C ALA A 88 -20.36 -29.65 5.88
N ARG A 89 -20.70 -29.31 4.63
CA ARG A 89 -20.78 -30.26 3.50
C ARG A 89 -19.44 -30.95 3.24
N ALA A 90 -18.33 -30.23 3.26
CA ALA A 90 -16.98 -30.76 3.03
C ALA A 90 -16.60 -31.86 4.03
N PHE A 91 -17.11 -31.78 5.25
CA PHE A 91 -16.82 -32.71 6.34
C PHE A 91 -17.94 -33.71 6.64
N GLY A 92 -19.04 -33.66 5.89
CA GLY A 92 -20.20 -34.54 6.09
C GLY A 92 -20.99 -34.24 7.37
N GLU A 93 -20.98 -32.98 7.82
CA GLU A 93 -21.62 -32.54 9.05
C GLU A 93 -22.88 -31.71 8.78
N GLN A 94 -23.76 -31.61 9.78
CA GLN A 94 -24.92 -30.72 9.71
C GLN A 94 -24.59 -29.36 10.33
N ILE A 95 -25.29 -28.33 9.87
CA ILE A 95 -25.27 -27.01 10.50
C ILE A 95 -26.29 -26.97 11.63
N ALA A 96 -25.88 -26.46 12.78
CA ALA A 96 -26.74 -26.26 13.93
C ALA A 96 -26.54 -24.85 14.53
N PRO A 97 -27.56 -24.28 15.18
CA PRO A 97 -27.38 -23.05 15.94
C PRO A 97 -26.44 -23.29 17.13
N HIS A 98 -25.38 -22.49 17.24
CA HIS A 98 -24.48 -22.52 18.39
C HIS A 98 -25.00 -21.61 19.51
N PRO A 99 -25.21 -22.11 20.75
CA PRO A 99 -25.82 -21.33 21.83
C PRO A 99 -25.15 -19.97 22.10
N GLU A 100 -23.81 -19.94 22.09
CA GLU A 100 -23.06 -18.69 22.30
C GLU A 100 -23.23 -17.69 21.15
N LEU A 101 -23.27 -18.17 19.90
CA LEU A 101 -23.48 -17.28 18.74
C LEU A 101 -24.91 -16.78 18.68
N VAL A 102 -25.89 -17.59 19.08
CA VAL A 102 -27.29 -17.17 19.23
C VAL A 102 -27.37 -16.01 20.23
N ALA A 103 -26.78 -16.17 21.42
CA ALA A 103 -26.75 -15.12 22.43
C ALA A 103 -26.01 -13.85 21.95
N LEU A 104 -24.96 -14.02 21.15
CA LEU A 104 -24.24 -12.91 20.56
C LEU A 104 -25.08 -12.17 19.51
N VAL A 105 -25.72 -12.89 18.58
CA VAL A 105 -26.61 -12.31 17.56
C VAL A 105 -27.78 -11.57 18.21
N HIS A 106 -28.35 -12.13 19.28
CA HIS A 106 -29.38 -11.47 20.07
C HIS A 106 -28.90 -10.13 20.65
N ARG A 107 -27.66 -10.09 21.16
CA ARG A 107 -27.05 -8.88 21.72
C ARG A 107 -26.73 -7.83 20.66
N LEU A 108 -26.21 -8.25 19.51
CA LEU A 108 -25.76 -7.36 18.44
C LEU A 108 -26.91 -6.78 17.61
N PHE A 109 -27.92 -7.59 17.31
CA PHE A 109 -28.97 -7.25 16.34
C PHE A 109 -30.37 -7.16 16.95
N GLY A 110 -30.53 -7.49 18.24
CA GLY A 110 -31.84 -7.57 18.90
C GLY A 110 -32.76 -8.62 18.28
N ALA A 111 -32.22 -9.54 17.46
CA ALA A 111 -32.97 -10.60 16.83
C ALA A 111 -33.27 -11.67 17.87
N THR A 112 -34.54 -12.03 18.06
CA THR A 112 -34.96 -13.12 18.96
C THR A 112 -35.70 -14.24 18.22
N ASP A 113 -36.15 -13.98 17.00
CA ASP A 113 -36.81 -14.96 16.15
C ASP A 113 -35.79 -15.72 15.29
N ALA A 114 -35.89 -17.05 15.30
CA ALA A 114 -35.05 -17.97 14.56
C ALA A 114 -35.17 -17.84 13.02
N GLN A 115 -36.21 -17.19 12.51
CA GLN A 115 -36.45 -16.97 11.07
C GLN A 115 -35.77 -15.71 10.52
N ARG A 116 -35.17 -14.89 11.39
CA ARG A 116 -34.48 -13.67 10.97
C ARG A 116 -33.18 -13.98 10.21
N PRO A 117 -32.86 -13.23 9.13
CA PRO A 117 -31.63 -13.45 8.36
C PRO A 117 -30.35 -13.41 9.21
N GLU A 118 -30.31 -12.56 10.24
CA GLU A 118 -29.16 -12.41 11.12
C GLU A 118 -28.83 -13.70 11.91
N MET A 119 -29.81 -14.57 12.14
CA MET A 119 -29.62 -15.85 12.82
C MET A 119 -28.79 -16.85 12.01
N LYS A 120 -28.58 -16.60 10.71
CA LYS A 120 -27.64 -17.37 9.89
C LYS A 120 -26.22 -17.31 10.44
N LEU A 121 -25.81 -16.17 11.02
CA LEU A 121 -24.52 -16.01 11.69
C LEU A 121 -24.32 -16.92 12.91
N ALA A 122 -25.41 -17.44 13.48
CA ALA A 122 -25.36 -18.36 14.61
C ALA A 122 -25.39 -19.84 14.19
N ARG A 123 -25.67 -20.13 12.92
CA ARG A 123 -25.77 -21.48 12.37
C ARG A 123 -24.41 -21.88 11.80
N VAL A 124 -23.70 -22.73 12.52
CA VAL A 124 -22.35 -23.18 12.17
C VAL A 124 -22.26 -24.72 12.13
N PRO A 125 -21.24 -25.31 11.46
CA PRO A 125 -21.04 -26.76 11.47
C PRO A 125 -20.97 -27.33 12.90
N ALA A 126 -21.49 -28.53 13.12
CA ALA A 126 -21.63 -29.10 14.48
C ALA A 126 -20.30 -29.20 15.26
N SER A 127 -19.17 -29.49 14.59
CA SER A 127 -17.85 -29.56 15.24
C SER A 127 -17.11 -28.22 15.35
N SER A 128 -17.79 -27.09 15.14
CA SER A 128 -17.18 -25.77 15.15
C SER A 128 -16.54 -25.42 16.49
N ARG A 129 -15.37 -24.80 16.41
CA ARG A 129 -14.69 -24.14 17.54
C ARG A 129 -14.74 -22.64 17.36
N LEU A 130 -15.14 -21.94 18.41
CA LEU A 130 -15.14 -20.48 18.47
C LEU A 130 -13.81 -20.00 19.05
N ASN A 131 -13.04 -19.28 18.24
CA ASN A 131 -11.78 -18.69 18.69
C ASN A 131 -12.01 -17.22 19.04
N TYR A 132 -11.46 -16.79 20.18
CA TYR A 132 -11.53 -15.41 20.63
C TYR A 132 -10.14 -14.77 20.60
N GLY A 133 -10.06 -13.59 19.99
CA GLY A 133 -8.80 -12.88 19.74
C GLY A 133 -8.26 -12.18 20.98
N VAL A 134 -7.01 -11.76 20.91
CA VAL A 134 -6.40 -10.94 21.97
C VAL A 134 -6.76 -9.48 21.73
N GLY A 135 -7.43 -8.85 22.70
CA GLY A 135 -7.94 -7.48 22.61
C GLY A 135 -9.43 -7.43 22.26
N SER A 136 -10.15 -6.43 22.77
CA SER A 136 -11.62 -6.25 22.66
C SER A 136 -12.09 -5.85 21.25
N ALA A 137 -11.34 -6.17 20.21
CA ALA A 137 -11.50 -5.56 18.89
C ALA A 137 -12.53 -6.26 17.99
N PHE A 138 -13.03 -7.44 18.37
CA PHE A 138 -13.97 -8.20 17.54
C PHE A 138 -14.98 -8.96 18.40
N GLU A 139 -16.26 -8.56 18.34
CA GLU A 139 -17.32 -9.17 19.15
C GLU A 139 -17.76 -10.55 18.64
N TYR A 140 -17.56 -10.83 17.35
CA TYR A 140 -17.87 -12.11 16.73
C TYR A 140 -16.64 -13.04 16.72
N PRO A 141 -16.70 -14.29 17.20
CA PRO A 141 -15.53 -15.16 17.22
C PRO A 141 -15.11 -15.63 15.83
N LEU A 142 -13.84 -16.00 15.66
CA LEU A 142 -13.40 -16.70 14.46
C LEU A 142 -13.82 -18.16 14.54
N VAL A 143 -14.79 -18.54 13.71
CA VAL A 143 -15.28 -19.92 13.62
C VAL A 143 -14.26 -20.77 12.86
N SER A 144 -13.96 -21.94 13.40
CA SER A 144 -13.07 -22.91 12.77
C SER A 144 -13.62 -24.34 12.86
N VAL A 145 -13.34 -25.14 11.85
CA VAL A 145 -13.69 -26.57 11.80
C VAL A 145 -12.45 -27.33 11.38
N ARG A 146 -11.96 -28.22 12.26
CA ARG A 146 -10.68 -28.92 12.06
C ARG A 146 -9.53 -27.93 11.81
N ASN A 147 -8.91 -27.94 10.64
CA ASN A 147 -7.86 -27.02 10.20
C ASN A 147 -8.36 -25.87 9.31
N VAL A 148 -9.67 -25.68 9.19
CA VAL A 148 -10.30 -24.64 8.37
C VAL A 148 -10.74 -23.47 9.25
N TYR A 149 -10.29 -22.26 8.93
CA TYR A 149 -10.58 -21.00 9.65
C TYR A 149 -11.34 -20.05 8.74
N ILE A 150 -12.48 -19.56 9.21
CA ILE A 150 -13.48 -18.88 8.37
C ILE A 150 -13.53 -17.39 8.67
N PHE A 151 -12.91 -16.57 7.83
CA PHE A 151 -12.83 -15.11 8.00
C PHE A 151 -13.97 -14.37 7.28
N PRO A 152 -14.31 -13.14 7.73
CA PRO A 152 -15.22 -12.25 7.00
C PRO A 152 -14.66 -11.86 5.63
N GLY A 153 -15.56 -11.50 4.70
CA GLY A 153 -15.19 -11.05 3.34
C GLY A 153 -14.83 -9.57 3.25
N ILE A 154 -15.36 -8.74 4.15
CA ILE A 154 -15.09 -7.29 4.16
C ILE A 154 -13.63 -7.06 4.53
N PRO A 155 -12.81 -6.36 3.70
CA PRO A 155 -11.37 -6.23 3.92
C PRO A 155 -11.00 -5.73 5.31
N ALA A 156 -11.58 -4.61 5.75
CA ALA A 156 -11.29 -4.05 7.06
C ALA A 156 -11.61 -5.01 8.23
N LEU A 157 -12.62 -5.87 8.11
CA LEU A 157 -12.94 -6.87 9.13
C LEU A 157 -11.99 -8.05 9.08
N MET A 158 -11.63 -8.50 7.87
CA MET A 158 -10.68 -9.60 7.66
C MET A 158 -9.30 -9.24 8.22
N GLU A 159 -8.80 -8.04 7.89
CA GLU A 159 -7.49 -7.56 8.36
C GLU A 159 -7.44 -7.53 9.90
N ARG A 160 -8.45 -6.90 10.52
CA ARG A 160 -8.60 -6.84 11.98
C ARG A 160 -8.70 -8.23 12.61
N ALA A 161 -9.47 -9.13 12.01
CA ALA A 161 -9.59 -10.49 12.51
C ALA A 161 -8.24 -11.21 12.44
N LEU A 162 -7.55 -11.20 11.30
CA LEU A 162 -6.27 -11.88 11.17
C LEU A 162 -5.21 -11.35 12.15
N ASP A 163 -5.21 -10.04 12.41
CA ASP A 163 -4.35 -9.45 13.43
C ASP A 163 -4.70 -9.91 14.86
N GLY A 164 -5.99 -9.92 15.22
CA GLY A 164 -6.45 -10.38 16.54
C GLY A 164 -6.20 -11.87 16.79
N PHE A 165 -6.20 -12.67 15.73
CA PHE A 165 -5.99 -14.12 15.74
C PHE A 165 -4.57 -14.55 15.34
N ALA A 166 -3.63 -13.61 15.21
CA ALA A 166 -2.26 -13.88 14.78
C ALA A 166 -1.54 -14.95 15.62
N HIS A 167 -1.90 -15.08 16.90
CA HIS A 167 -1.34 -16.07 17.81
C HIS A 167 -1.66 -17.52 17.41
N LEU A 168 -2.78 -17.76 16.70
CA LEU A 168 -3.18 -19.10 16.24
C LEU A 168 -2.28 -19.61 15.11
N PHE A 169 -1.69 -18.69 14.34
CA PHE A 169 -0.92 -19.01 13.14
C PHE A 169 0.58 -18.79 13.31
N ARG A 170 1.02 -18.20 14.43
CA ARG A 170 2.42 -17.85 14.63
C ARG A 170 3.28 -19.12 14.73
N SER A 171 4.29 -19.20 13.87
CA SER A 171 5.39 -20.15 13.98
C SER A 171 6.63 -19.44 14.55
N GLU A 172 7.19 -19.97 15.64
CA GLU A 172 8.48 -19.44 16.18
C GLU A 172 9.69 -20.01 15.44
N GLN A 173 9.51 -21.15 14.77
CA GLN A 173 10.57 -21.91 14.11
C GLN A 173 10.92 -21.36 12.73
N THR A 174 9.95 -20.71 12.07
CA THR A 174 10.11 -20.23 10.69
C THR A 174 10.08 -18.72 10.66
N ARG A 175 11.14 -18.11 10.12
CA ARG A 175 11.21 -16.67 9.85
C ARG A 175 11.58 -16.48 8.40
N PHE A 176 10.89 -15.57 7.73
CA PHE A 176 11.23 -15.22 6.35
C PHE A 176 12.01 -13.91 6.35
N HIS A 177 13.19 -13.96 5.75
CA HIS A 177 14.04 -12.83 5.51
C HIS A 177 13.97 -12.46 4.03
N SER A 178 13.92 -11.17 3.76
CA SER A 178 13.52 -10.62 2.46
C SER A 178 14.39 -9.39 2.16
N ARG A 179 15.03 -9.36 0.99
CA ARG A 179 15.83 -8.21 0.51
C ARG A 179 15.40 -7.80 -0.88
N ALA A 180 15.10 -6.51 -1.04
CA ALA A 180 14.79 -5.92 -2.33
C ALA A 180 16.01 -5.18 -2.88
N ILE A 181 16.30 -5.37 -4.16
CA ILE A 181 17.31 -4.63 -4.92
C ILE A 181 16.62 -4.00 -6.12
N TYR A 182 16.97 -2.76 -6.43
CA TYR A 182 16.39 -2.02 -7.55
C TYR A 182 17.46 -1.79 -8.61
N VAL A 183 17.12 -2.06 -9.87
CA VAL A 183 18.07 -2.07 -10.98
C VAL A 183 17.56 -1.18 -12.10
N ALA A 184 18.41 -0.26 -12.60
CA ALA A 184 18.12 0.64 -13.71
C ALA A 184 18.53 0.07 -15.09
N ALA A 185 18.57 -1.26 -15.20
CA ALA A 185 18.90 -1.99 -16.43
C ALA A 185 17.75 -2.90 -16.87
N ASP A 186 17.73 -3.25 -18.15
CA ASP A 186 16.79 -4.23 -18.71
C ASP A 186 16.99 -5.61 -18.09
N GLU A 187 15.89 -6.36 -17.94
CA GLU A 187 15.92 -7.73 -17.41
C GLU A 187 16.84 -8.65 -18.23
N VAL A 188 16.89 -8.46 -19.55
CA VAL A 188 17.75 -9.23 -20.45
C VAL A 188 19.24 -9.06 -20.12
N LEU A 189 19.66 -7.86 -19.66
CA LEU A 189 21.05 -7.60 -19.29
C LEU A 189 21.45 -8.35 -18.02
N ILE A 190 20.54 -8.46 -17.07
CA ILE A 190 20.80 -9.03 -15.75
C ILE A 190 20.45 -10.52 -15.65
N ALA A 191 19.65 -11.06 -16.56
CA ALA A 191 19.24 -12.47 -16.56
C ALA A 191 20.41 -13.47 -16.36
N PRO A 192 21.57 -13.34 -17.03
CA PRO A 192 22.69 -14.25 -16.80
C PRO A 192 23.24 -14.22 -15.36
N ALA A 193 23.20 -13.06 -14.70
CA ALA A 193 23.61 -12.93 -13.30
C ALA A 193 22.57 -13.59 -12.38
N LEU A 194 21.28 -13.40 -12.66
CA LEU A 194 20.18 -14.03 -11.91
C LEU A 194 20.25 -15.56 -12.01
N ASP A 195 20.55 -16.11 -13.20
CA ASP A 195 20.69 -17.55 -13.41
C ASP A 195 21.85 -18.14 -12.60
N ARG A 196 22.98 -17.44 -12.54
CA ARG A 196 24.15 -17.86 -11.73
C ARG A 196 23.83 -17.86 -10.24
N VAL A 197 23.15 -16.82 -9.74
CA VAL A 197 22.71 -16.74 -8.34
C VAL A 197 21.72 -17.86 -8.03
N ASN A 198 20.72 -18.08 -8.90
CA ASN A 198 19.73 -19.13 -8.71
C ASN A 198 20.38 -20.53 -8.69
N ALA A 199 21.39 -20.78 -9.53
CA ALA A 199 22.13 -22.04 -9.53
C ALA A 199 22.98 -22.23 -8.25
N ALA A 200 23.61 -21.17 -7.74
CA ALA A 200 24.46 -21.24 -6.55
C ALA A 200 23.68 -21.39 -5.22
N PHE A 201 22.47 -20.83 -5.17
CA PHE A 201 21.63 -20.78 -3.96
C PHE A 201 20.33 -21.58 -4.08
N GLN A 202 20.23 -22.48 -5.05
CA GLN A 202 19.04 -23.28 -5.31
C GLN A 202 18.56 -23.99 -4.03
N GLY A 203 17.29 -23.78 -3.68
CA GLY A 203 16.67 -24.39 -2.49
C GLY A 203 17.00 -23.71 -1.16
N ARG A 204 17.98 -22.80 -1.11
CA ARG A 204 18.29 -21.96 0.06
C ARG A 204 17.66 -20.57 -0.05
N VAL A 205 17.76 -19.96 -1.24
CA VAL A 205 17.24 -18.61 -1.51
C VAL A 205 16.37 -18.65 -2.76
N SER A 206 15.20 -18.01 -2.67
CA SER A 206 14.32 -17.74 -3.79
C SER A 206 14.63 -16.36 -4.35
N LEU A 207 14.85 -16.29 -5.66
CA LEU A 207 15.10 -15.05 -6.39
C LEU A 207 13.93 -14.78 -7.35
N GLY A 208 13.34 -13.59 -7.25
CA GLY A 208 12.28 -13.12 -8.15
C GLY A 208 12.68 -11.83 -8.86
N SER A 209 12.36 -11.73 -10.15
CA SER A 209 12.48 -10.50 -10.94
C SER A 209 11.10 -9.93 -11.26
N TYR A 210 10.94 -8.62 -11.04
CA TYR A 210 9.69 -7.90 -11.27
C TYR A 210 9.97 -6.63 -12.07
N PRO A 211 9.85 -6.67 -13.40
CA PRO A 211 9.97 -5.49 -14.25
C PRO A 211 8.90 -4.45 -13.94
N ASP A 212 9.28 -3.18 -13.89
CA ASP A 212 8.39 -2.05 -13.70
C ASP A 212 8.65 -1.01 -14.79
N TRP A 213 7.75 -0.97 -15.76
CA TRP A 213 7.90 -0.14 -16.96
C TRP A 213 7.36 1.28 -16.74
N ALA A 214 6.62 1.50 -15.64
CA ALA A 214 6.05 2.78 -15.28
C ALA A 214 6.97 3.58 -14.34
N SER A 215 7.90 2.90 -13.66
CA SER A 215 8.87 3.53 -12.78
C SER A 215 9.91 4.32 -13.58
N ASN A 216 10.10 5.60 -13.19
CA ASN A 216 11.19 6.44 -13.69
C ASN A 216 12.50 6.21 -12.91
N TYR A 217 12.49 5.36 -11.87
CA TYR A 217 13.59 5.17 -10.92
C TYR A 217 14.41 3.93 -11.18
N TYR A 218 13.73 2.84 -11.48
CA TYR A 218 14.29 1.53 -11.69
C TYR A 218 13.48 0.85 -12.77
N ARG A 219 14.08 -0.11 -13.47
CA ARG A 219 13.42 -0.89 -14.52
C ARG A 219 13.03 -2.27 -14.03
N VAL A 220 13.81 -2.84 -13.11
CA VAL A 220 13.55 -4.14 -12.52
C VAL A 220 13.72 -4.08 -11.01
N LYS A 221 12.75 -4.59 -10.27
CA LYS A 221 12.85 -4.91 -8.85
C LYS A 221 13.23 -6.38 -8.69
N LEU A 222 14.36 -6.64 -8.06
CA LEU A 222 14.78 -7.98 -7.67
C LEU A 222 14.39 -8.23 -6.22
N MET A 223 13.90 -9.42 -5.93
CA MET A 223 13.50 -9.85 -4.60
C MET A 223 14.25 -11.13 -4.24
N LEU A 224 15.03 -11.07 -3.17
CA LEU A 224 15.66 -12.23 -2.55
C LEU A 224 14.87 -12.62 -1.30
N ASP A 225 14.55 -13.90 -1.17
CA ASP A 225 13.74 -14.44 -0.09
C ASP A 225 14.37 -15.73 0.47
N SER A 226 14.56 -15.82 1.78
CA SER A 226 15.17 -16.97 2.45
C SER A 226 14.56 -17.21 3.84
N GLU A 227 14.67 -18.45 4.34
CA GLU A 227 14.37 -18.77 5.75
C GLU A 227 15.57 -18.49 6.68
N SER A 228 16.76 -18.29 6.11
CA SER A 228 18.03 -18.07 6.80
C SER A 228 18.60 -16.70 6.44
N GLU A 229 18.86 -15.87 7.46
CA GLU A 229 19.46 -14.54 7.29
C GLU A 229 20.89 -14.63 6.73
N GLN A 230 21.64 -15.66 7.10
CA GLN A 230 23.01 -15.85 6.63
C GLN A 230 23.06 -16.18 5.14
N ASP A 231 22.21 -17.12 4.68
CA ASP A 231 22.11 -17.47 3.26
C ASP A 231 21.61 -16.29 2.43
N LEU A 232 20.71 -15.47 2.99
CA LEU A 232 20.22 -14.27 2.32
C LEU A 232 21.34 -13.24 2.10
N GLU A 233 22.14 -12.99 3.12
CA GLU A 233 23.25 -12.02 3.04
C GLU A 233 24.37 -12.51 2.11
N GLU A 234 24.64 -13.82 2.11
CA GLU A 234 25.59 -14.44 1.16
C GLU A 234 25.10 -14.29 -0.28
N ALA A 235 23.83 -14.62 -0.55
CA ALA A 235 23.24 -14.50 -1.89
C ALA A 235 23.12 -13.04 -2.34
N HIS A 236 22.81 -12.13 -1.43
CA HIS A 236 22.78 -10.69 -1.70
C HIS A 236 24.17 -10.18 -2.13
N ARG A 237 25.22 -10.53 -1.38
CA ARG A 237 26.59 -10.14 -1.72
C ARG A 237 27.02 -10.71 -3.07
N PHE A 238 26.76 -11.99 -3.30
CA PHE A 238 27.08 -12.66 -4.56
C PHE A 238 26.36 -12.00 -5.74
N LEU A 239 25.06 -11.67 -5.58
CA LEU A 239 24.30 -10.96 -6.61
C LEU A 239 24.88 -9.56 -6.89
N MET A 240 25.31 -8.82 -5.87
CA MET A 240 25.92 -7.51 -6.04
C MET A 240 27.27 -7.57 -6.77
N GLU A 241 28.03 -8.65 -6.63
CA GLU A 241 29.28 -8.89 -7.36
C GLU A 241 29.05 -9.29 -8.83
N GLU A 242 27.97 -10.03 -9.10
CA GLU A 242 27.61 -10.51 -10.43
C GLU A 242 26.89 -9.46 -11.29
N LEU A 243 26.26 -8.46 -10.66
CA LEU A 243 25.58 -7.39 -11.37
C LEU A 243 26.59 -6.42 -12.00
N PRO A 244 26.32 -5.91 -13.23
CA PRO A 244 27.19 -4.92 -13.84
C PRO A 244 27.35 -3.66 -12.98
N PRO A 245 28.53 -3.02 -12.94
CA PRO A 245 28.74 -1.84 -12.11
C PRO A 245 27.80 -0.69 -12.49
N GLY A 246 27.24 -0.02 -11.49
CA GLY A 246 26.39 1.17 -11.68
C GLY A 246 24.93 0.89 -12.08
N VAL A 247 24.51 -0.37 -12.20
CA VAL A 247 23.10 -0.70 -12.52
C VAL A 247 22.19 -0.67 -11.31
N VAL A 248 22.73 -0.90 -10.12
CA VAL A 248 21.96 -0.91 -8.87
C VAL A 248 21.70 0.52 -8.43
N VAL A 249 20.43 0.85 -8.22
CA VAL A 249 19.98 2.17 -7.82
C VAL A 249 19.42 2.13 -6.39
N PRO A 250 19.80 3.07 -5.52
CA PRO A 250 19.15 3.20 -4.22
C PRO A 250 17.73 3.76 -4.42
N LEU A 251 16.71 2.98 -4.07
CA LEU A 251 15.35 3.51 -4.01
C LEU A 251 15.11 4.15 -2.65
N VAL A 252 14.96 5.47 -2.64
CA VAL A 252 14.53 6.23 -1.47
C VAL A 252 13.00 6.23 -1.43
N THR A 253 12.42 5.39 -0.57
CA THR A 253 10.96 5.27 -0.43
C THR A 253 10.34 6.38 0.43
N ASP A 254 11.12 6.95 1.35
CA ASP A 254 10.76 8.14 2.13
C ASP A 254 11.75 9.25 1.80
N CYS A 255 11.43 10.02 0.76
CA CYS A 255 12.23 11.16 0.33
C CYS A 255 11.94 12.43 1.11
N ILE A 256 10.96 12.40 2.03
CA ILE A 256 10.53 13.58 2.80
C ILE A 256 11.29 13.63 4.12
N ALA A 257 11.33 12.54 4.88
CA ALA A 257 12.01 12.52 6.18
C ALA A 257 13.50 12.91 6.16
N PRO A 258 14.33 12.50 5.16
CA PRO A 258 15.72 12.94 5.10
C PRO A 258 15.90 14.28 4.38
N ALA A 259 14.85 14.86 3.79
CA ALA A 259 14.95 15.99 2.86
C ALA A 259 15.68 17.19 3.46
N ALA A 260 15.37 17.58 4.70
CA ALA A 260 16.06 18.67 5.36
C ALA A 260 17.55 18.39 5.51
N THR A 261 17.90 17.21 6.01
CA THR A 261 19.30 16.82 6.22
C THR A 261 20.08 16.81 4.91
N GLU A 262 19.51 16.25 3.84
CA GLU A 262 20.16 16.18 2.53
C GLU A 262 20.31 17.56 1.87
N VAL A 263 19.27 18.40 1.94
CA VAL A 263 19.29 19.76 1.36
C VAL A 263 20.34 20.63 2.05
N TYR A 264 20.37 20.63 3.38
CA TYR A 264 21.38 21.39 4.13
C TYR A 264 22.78 20.79 3.98
N GLY A 265 22.92 19.46 3.93
CA GLY A 265 24.17 18.81 3.60
C GLY A 265 24.70 19.20 2.21
N LEU A 266 23.82 19.32 1.21
CA LEU A 266 24.17 19.83 -0.11
C LEU A 266 24.59 21.30 -0.05
N ALA A 267 23.89 22.14 0.72
CA ALA A 267 24.23 23.54 0.92
C ALA A 267 25.64 23.71 1.53
N GLU A 268 26.02 22.81 2.44
CA GLU A 268 27.30 22.79 3.15
C GLU A 268 28.42 22.07 2.36
N SER A 269 28.09 21.38 1.26
CA SER A 269 29.04 20.55 0.49
C SER A 269 30.22 21.31 -0.16
N GLY A 270 30.16 22.64 -0.23
CA GLY A 270 31.14 23.48 -0.92
C GLY A 270 31.15 23.36 -2.45
N SER A 271 30.21 22.59 -3.04
CA SER A 271 30.07 22.45 -4.49
C SER A 271 29.46 23.71 -5.13
N ALA A 272 29.67 23.90 -6.45
CA ALA A 272 29.07 25.02 -7.18
C ALA A 272 27.52 25.03 -7.09
N LEU A 273 26.90 23.85 -7.05
CA LEU A 273 25.46 23.70 -6.81
C LEU A 273 25.12 24.00 -5.35
N GLY A 274 25.90 23.49 -4.39
CA GLY A 274 25.74 23.75 -2.96
C GLY A 274 25.72 25.24 -2.63
N HIS A 275 26.59 26.05 -3.24
CA HIS A 275 26.56 27.50 -3.06
C HIS A 275 25.26 28.16 -3.53
N LYS A 276 24.67 27.69 -4.64
CA LYS A 276 23.38 28.17 -5.15
C LYS A 276 22.24 27.76 -4.22
N VAL A 277 22.28 26.51 -3.75
CA VAL A 277 21.31 25.97 -2.78
C VAL A 277 21.37 26.77 -1.48
N ALA A 278 22.56 27.04 -0.95
CA ALA A 278 22.77 27.86 0.24
C ALA A 278 22.23 29.29 0.06
N ALA A 279 22.41 29.89 -1.13
CA ALA A 279 21.84 31.21 -1.42
C ALA A 279 20.30 31.19 -1.45
N ALA A 280 19.70 30.20 -2.10
CA ALA A 280 18.25 30.04 -2.14
C ALA A 280 17.66 29.79 -0.73
N LEU A 281 18.31 28.93 0.08
CA LEU A 281 17.89 28.66 1.45
C LEU A 281 17.91 29.93 2.30
N ARG A 282 18.95 30.78 2.20
CA ARG A 282 18.99 32.07 2.91
C ARG A 282 17.80 32.96 2.56
N THR A 283 17.43 33.05 1.28
CA THR A 283 16.26 33.83 0.86
C THR A 283 14.95 33.29 1.45
N ILE A 284 14.81 31.97 1.52
CA ILE A 284 13.63 31.31 2.12
C ILE A 284 13.60 31.55 3.63
N GLU A 285 14.74 31.40 4.31
CA GLU A 285 14.89 31.63 5.76
C GLU A 285 14.59 33.09 6.12
N GLU A 286 15.12 34.07 5.37
CA GLU A 286 14.79 35.49 5.53
C GLU A 286 13.29 35.77 5.35
N ALA A 287 12.63 35.05 4.42
CA ALA A 287 11.19 35.18 4.24
C ALA A 287 10.40 34.59 5.42
N LEU A 288 10.83 33.44 5.96
CA LEU A 288 10.24 32.81 7.15
C LEU A 288 10.44 33.64 8.42
N GLU A 289 11.54 34.41 8.51
CA GLU A 289 11.76 35.38 9.59
C GLU A 289 10.83 36.59 9.53
N ARG A 290 10.45 37.03 8.31
CA ARG A 290 9.62 38.23 8.11
C ARG A 290 8.13 37.95 8.08
N TYR A 291 7.74 36.75 7.66
CA TYR A 291 6.34 36.37 7.42
C TYR A 291 6.03 35.03 8.06
N SER A 292 4.87 34.92 8.71
CA SER A 292 4.40 33.61 9.16
C SER A 292 4.07 32.70 7.97
N LEU A 293 4.09 31.37 8.19
CA LEU A 293 3.75 30.40 7.15
C LEU A 293 2.37 30.64 6.52
N ALA A 294 1.41 31.15 7.28
CA ALA A 294 0.08 31.49 6.79
C ALA A 294 0.05 32.70 5.83
N GLN A 295 1.12 33.49 5.80
CA GLN A 295 1.28 34.68 4.96
C GLN A 295 2.17 34.42 3.74
N LEU A 296 2.79 33.23 3.65
CA LEU A 296 3.65 32.85 2.53
C LEU A 296 2.87 31.99 1.53
N CYS A 297 3.10 32.25 0.25
CA CYS A 297 2.56 31.46 -0.85
C CYS A 297 3.70 31.04 -1.76
N VAL A 298 3.81 29.74 -2.03
CA VAL A 298 4.79 29.18 -2.96
C VAL A 298 4.08 28.88 -4.28
N GLY A 299 4.42 29.63 -5.32
CA GLY A 299 3.89 29.40 -6.66
C GLY A 299 4.54 28.17 -7.30
N PHE A 300 3.72 27.23 -7.78
CA PHE A 300 4.19 26.00 -8.43
C PHE A 300 3.49 25.81 -9.78
N ASN A 301 4.27 25.64 -10.85
CA ASN A 301 3.75 25.46 -12.21
C ASN A 301 3.89 24.02 -12.75
N GLY A 302 4.33 23.06 -11.93
CA GLY A 302 4.57 21.67 -12.38
C GLY A 302 5.94 21.42 -13.01
N GLY A 303 6.78 22.44 -13.18
CA GLY A 303 8.12 22.30 -13.73
C GLY A 303 9.14 21.73 -12.72
N LYS A 304 10.21 21.11 -13.24
CA LYS A 304 11.29 20.52 -12.43
C LYS A 304 11.92 21.54 -11.47
N ASP A 305 12.08 22.78 -11.92
CA ASP A 305 12.65 23.87 -11.11
C ASP A 305 11.76 24.23 -9.92
N CYS A 306 10.44 24.21 -10.12
CA CYS A 306 9.48 24.44 -9.04
C CYS A 306 9.44 23.27 -8.05
N THR A 307 9.73 22.03 -8.49
CA THR A 307 9.84 20.88 -7.58
C THR A 307 11.04 21.02 -6.67
N ALA A 308 12.19 21.48 -7.20
CA ALA A 308 13.36 21.78 -6.36
C ALA A 308 13.03 22.84 -5.29
N LEU A 309 12.30 23.91 -5.66
CA LEU A 309 11.84 24.92 -4.71
C LEU A 309 10.99 24.34 -3.57
N LEU A 310 10.08 23.39 -3.86
CA LEU A 310 9.28 22.74 -2.83
C LEU A 310 10.14 21.98 -1.81
N HIS A 311 11.18 21.27 -2.27
CA HIS A 311 12.10 20.58 -1.37
C HIS A 311 12.91 21.55 -0.51
N LEU A 312 13.36 22.68 -1.08
CA LEU A 312 14.09 23.72 -0.34
C LEU A 312 13.21 24.38 0.73
N VAL A 313 11.96 24.73 0.38
CA VAL A 313 11.01 25.31 1.34
C VAL A 313 10.67 24.30 2.43
N HIS A 314 10.40 23.05 2.08
CA HIS A 314 10.12 22.00 3.05
C HIS A 314 11.27 21.82 4.05
N ALA A 315 12.51 21.70 3.55
CA ALA A 315 13.70 21.61 4.37
C ALA A 315 13.85 22.81 5.32
N ALA A 316 13.67 24.03 4.80
CA ALA A 316 13.76 25.25 5.59
C ALA A 316 12.69 25.32 6.68
N VAL A 317 11.45 24.94 6.38
CA VAL A 317 10.34 24.92 7.36
C VAL A 317 10.55 23.88 8.44
N GLU A 318 11.09 22.71 8.11
CA GLU A 318 11.40 21.65 9.08
C GLU A 318 12.50 22.07 10.06
N ARG A 319 13.54 22.75 9.56
CA ARG A 319 14.64 23.28 10.38
C ARG A 319 14.27 24.59 11.08
N TYR A 320 13.26 25.31 10.58
CA TYR A 320 12.78 26.54 11.19
C TYR A 320 12.32 26.22 12.60
N PRO A 321 12.98 26.74 13.65
CA PRO A 321 12.64 26.36 14.99
C PRO A 321 11.18 26.74 15.26
N ALA A 322 10.55 26.04 16.21
CA ALA A 322 9.36 26.53 16.90
C ALA A 322 9.68 27.81 17.71
N TRP A 323 10.35 28.80 17.10
CA TRP A 323 10.77 30.10 17.65
C TRP A 323 9.57 31.05 17.82
N GLY A 324 8.39 30.48 18.04
CA GLY A 324 7.11 31.17 17.98
C GLY A 324 6.01 30.56 18.86
N ARG A 325 6.31 29.80 19.92
CA ARG A 325 5.37 29.62 21.06
C ARG A 325 5.24 30.90 21.93
N ARG A 326 5.44 32.08 21.35
CA ARG A 326 5.10 33.37 21.98
C ARG A 326 4.46 34.32 20.97
N ARG A 327 3.16 34.10 20.72
CA ARG A 327 2.04 35.01 21.07
C ARG A 327 0.79 34.58 20.30
N GLY A 328 -0.25 34.19 21.04
CA GLY A 328 -1.64 34.16 20.55
C GLY A 328 -2.15 32.84 19.96
N SER A 329 -2.73 32.01 20.82
CA SER A 329 -4.00 31.27 20.61
C SER A 329 -4.37 30.84 19.17
N HIS A 330 -4.13 29.57 18.84
CA HIS A 330 -5.14 28.51 18.66
C HIS A 330 -4.47 27.32 17.97
N GLY A 331 -4.62 26.13 18.56
CA GLY A 331 -4.10 24.89 18.00
C GLY A 331 -4.75 24.61 16.65
N LEU A 332 -3.95 24.60 15.60
CA LEU A 332 -4.28 24.04 14.30
C LEU A 332 -3.02 23.31 13.80
N GLN A 333 -3.09 21.98 13.77
CA GLN A 333 -2.21 21.17 12.94
C GLN A 333 -2.42 21.63 11.49
N ALA A 334 -1.53 22.48 10.99
CA ALA A 334 -1.46 22.77 9.56
C ALA A 334 -0.76 21.57 8.90
N GLY A 335 -1.54 20.50 8.66
CA GLY A 335 -1.12 19.45 7.74
C GLY A 335 -1.01 20.06 6.35
N LEU A 336 0.19 20.04 5.78
CA LEU A 336 0.43 20.35 4.38
C LEU A 336 -0.28 19.27 3.53
N TRP A 337 -1.56 19.47 3.25
CA TRP A 337 -2.34 18.59 2.38
C TRP A 337 -1.93 18.85 0.93
N ILE A 338 -1.07 17.99 0.39
CA ILE A 338 -0.78 17.93 -1.05
C ILE A 338 -1.25 16.56 -1.56
N PRO A 339 -2.43 16.46 -2.17
CA PRO A 339 -2.87 15.22 -2.81
C PRO A 339 -2.04 14.99 -4.09
N GLY A 340 -1.30 13.88 -4.15
CA GLY A 340 -0.98 13.20 -5.40
C GLY A 340 0.23 13.65 -6.23
N LEU A 341 1.21 14.38 -5.69
CA LEU A 341 2.32 14.93 -6.50
C LEU A 341 3.75 14.52 -6.12
N TRP A 342 3.93 13.69 -5.10
CA TRP A 342 5.26 13.21 -4.72
C TRP A 342 5.62 11.95 -5.50
N SER A 343 5.74 12.06 -6.83
CA SER A 343 6.69 11.22 -7.54
C SER A 343 8.03 11.92 -7.40
N PRO A 344 9.06 11.27 -6.83
CA PRO A 344 10.35 11.89 -6.81
C PRO A 344 10.78 12.10 -8.28
N CYS A 345 11.60 13.10 -8.55
CA CYS A 345 12.23 13.28 -9.86
C CYS A 345 13.73 13.48 -9.59
N VAL A 346 14.59 12.55 -10.00
CA VAL A 346 16.06 12.72 -9.87
C VAL A 346 16.52 13.72 -10.94
N MET A 347 17.24 14.76 -10.50
CA MET A 347 18.11 15.53 -11.37
C MET A 347 19.32 14.65 -11.71
N ASP A 348 19.37 14.17 -12.94
CA ASP A 348 20.53 13.46 -13.49
C ASP A 348 21.69 14.47 -13.66
N LEU A 349 22.68 14.39 -12.78
CA LEU A 349 23.89 15.22 -12.80
C LEU A 349 24.98 14.49 -13.61
N SER A 350 24.75 14.29 -14.90
CA SER A 350 25.83 14.01 -15.84
C SER A 350 26.21 15.31 -16.54
N THR A 351 27.38 15.84 -16.19
CA THR A 351 28.05 16.86 -16.97
C THR A 351 28.51 16.23 -18.28
N ASP A 352 27.74 16.40 -19.35
CA ASP A 352 28.38 16.54 -20.65
C ASP A 352 27.58 17.45 -21.58
N GLY A 353 28.33 18.35 -22.22
CA GLY A 353 27.80 19.40 -23.06
C GLY A 353 27.16 18.85 -24.33
N THR A 354 26.28 19.68 -24.89
CA THR A 354 25.75 19.60 -26.26
C THR A 354 24.76 18.47 -26.56
N GLN A 355 23.46 18.80 -26.56
CA GLN A 355 22.64 18.77 -27.79
C GLN A 355 21.24 19.35 -27.54
N ARG A 356 20.82 20.23 -28.46
CA ARG A 356 19.45 20.79 -28.56
C ARG A 356 18.48 19.68 -28.96
N GLY A 357 17.40 19.50 -28.21
CA GLY A 357 16.25 18.69 -28.62
C GLY A 357 15.00 19.03 -27.83
N ARG A 358 14.09 19.82 -28.42
CA ARG A 358 12.74 20.06 -27.86
C ARG A 358 11.96 18.74 -27.88
N ARG A 359 11.53 18.24 -26.72
CA ARG A 359 10.39 17.32 -26.62
C ARG A 359 9.38 17.90 -25.63
N SER A 360 8.20 18.22 -26.15
CA SER A 360 7.06 18.71 -25.36
C SER A 360 6.37 17.53 -24.67
N CYS A 361 6.34 17.50 -23.34
CA CYS A 361 5.41 16.65 -22.60
C CYS A 361 4.05 17.37 -22.51
N ARG A 362 3.02 16.84 -23.19
CA ARG A 362 1.63 17.24 -22.96
C ARG A 362 1.08 16.41 -21.80
N PHE A 363 0.63 17.07 -20.74
CA PHE A 363 -0.25 16.46 -19.74
C PHE A 363 -1.69 16.79 -20.11
N SER A 364 -2.51 15.76 -20.33
CA SER A 364 -3.96 15.86 -20.44
C SER A 364 -4.58 15.64 -19.06
N THR A 365 -5.17 16.68 -18.48
CA THR A 365 -6.02 16.54 -17.29
C THR A 365 -7.48 16.64 -17.72
N SER A 366 -8.15 15.49 -17.82
CA SER A 366 -9.60 15.40 -17.83
C SER A 366 -10.10 15.43 -16.39
N ALA A 367 -10.64 16.57 -15.94
CA ALA A 367 -11.44 16.65 -14.73
C ALA A 367 -12.69 17.50 -15.02
N SER A 368 -13.81 16.82 -15.09
CA SER A 368 -15.16 17.34 -15.31
C SER A 368 -15.69 18.12 -14.10
N CYS A 369 -16.18 19.33 -14.39
CA CYS A 369 -17.28 20.11 -13.81
C CYS A 369 -17.65 19.95 -12.32
N LEU A 370 -17.67 21.09 -11.60
CA LEU A 370 -18.82 21.71 -10.91
C LEU A 370 -18.39 23.07 -10.28
N PRO A 371 -19.32 23.99 -9.92
CA PRO A 371 -19.37 25.31 -10.54
C PRO A 371 -18.79 26.47 -9.71
N SER A 372 -18.27 27.45 -10.46
CA SER A 372 -17.74 28.75 -10.03
C SER A 372 -18.80 29.69 -9.42
N PRO A 373 -18.50 30.43 -8.33
CA PRO A 373 -19.25 31.64 -7.99
C PRO A 373 -18.76 32.82 -8.82
N ARG A 374 -19.72 33.49 -9.47
CA ARG A 374 -19.57 34.69 -10.31
C ARG A 374 -18.95 35.84 -9.51
N TRP A 375 -17.92 36.47 -10.06
CA TRP A 375 -17.54 37.85 -9.71
C TRP A 375 -17.65 38.75 -10.93
N SER A 376 -18.27 39.89 -10.70
CA SER A 376 -18.77 40.88 -11.65
C SER A 376 -17.68 41.52 -12.50
N THR A 377 -17.98 41.62 -13.79
CA THR A 377 -17.27 42.46 -14.76
C THR A 377 -17.49 43.95 -14.47
N SER A 378 -16.45 44.68 -14.12
CA SER A 378 -16.32 46.09 -14.52
C SER A 378 -14.86 46.53 -14.51
N SER A 379 -14.51 47.39 -15.46
CA SER A 379 -13.23 48.10 -15.64
C SER A 379 -11.99 47.29 -16.12
N ARG A 380 -11.87 47.18 -17.45
CA ARG A 380 -10.56 47.17 -18.12
C ARG A 380 -9.96 48.58 -18.07
N PRO A 381 -8.63 48.69 -17.97
CA PRO A 381 -7.90 49.57 -18.86
C PRO A 381 -7.00 48.74 -19.79
N ARG A 382 -7.07 49.04 -21.09
CA ARG A 382 -6.06 48.65 -22.07
C ARG A 382 -4.82 49.50 -21.85
N CYS A 383 -3.65 48.89 -21.72
CA CYS A 383 -2.40 49.48 -22.18
C CYS A 383 -1.80 48.58 -23.26
N ARG A 384 -1.62 49.17 -24.44
CA ARG A 384 -0.96 48.58 -25.61
C ARG A 384 0.53 48.41 -25.33
N GLY A 385 1.11 47.39 -25.97
CA GLY A 385 2.53 47.08 -25.85
C GLY A 385 3.46 48.17 -26.39
N ALA A 386 4.66 48.17 -25.83
CA ALA A 386 5.88 48.65 -26.45
C ALA A 386 6.98 47.66 -26.06
N GLY A 387 7.78 47.24 -27.04
CA GLY A 387 8.92 46.36 -26.82
C GLY A 387 9.96 47.02 -25.89
N GLY A 388 10.66 46.17 -25.15
CA GLY A 388 11.79 46.55 -24.34
C GLY A 388 12.46 45.29 -23.84
N GLU A 389 13.66 45.03 -24.36
CA GLU A 389 14.60 44.10 -23.77
C GLU A 389 14.76 44.42 -22.28
N GLY A 390 14.61 43.40 -21.43
CA GLY A 390 14.78 43.52 -20.00
C GLY A 390 15.20 42.18 -19.45
N GLN A 391 16.49 42.04 -19.17
CA GLN A 391 17.10 40.95 -18.43
C GLN A 391 16.29 40.67 -17.16
N ALA A 392 15.63 39.51 -17.08
CA ALA A 392 15.20 38.96 -15.81
C ALA A 392 16.38 38.19 -15.21
N VAL A 393 17.02 38.85 -14.25
CA VAL A 393 18.06 38.32 -13.40
C VAL A 393 17.44 37.30 -12.45
N GLY A 394 18.01 36.09 -12.49
CA GLY A 394 18.37 35.19 -11.38
C GLY A 394 17.40 35.01 -10.23
#